data_AF-A0A954MS07-F1
#
_entry.id   AF-A0A954MS07-F1
#
_cell.length_a   1.000
_cell.length_b   1.000
_cell.length_c   1.000
_cell.angle_alpha   90.00
_cell.angle_beta   90.00
_cell.angle_gamma   90.00
#
_symmetry.space_group_name_H-M   'P 1'
#
loop_
_entity.id
_entity.type
_entity.pdbx_description
1 polymer ?
#
loop_
_entity_poly.entity_id
_entity_poly.type
_entity_poly.pdbx_seq_one_letter_code
_entity_poly.pdbx_strand_id
1 'polypeptide(L)'
;MYRHIGMILAFLLFIQSGLSANDPAEQMSGDLLNAAVQSYEHLATAIIEVRKTEDSVVLSILSAHHRAAQAHLHAAAAGKHAGQNLEAAAEEITHLANEGDKRVQAVRQRLKKAGHTHNSDADTKEDYLYINSKEKKALLASAKAIAQLGEKGTPEQIHSAAKTLAADFKKAVTPE
;
A
#
# COMPACT_ATOMS: atom_id res chain seq x y z
N MET A 1 -79.85 -41.59 -22.87
CA MET A 1 -80.08 -41.67 -24.32
C MET A 1 -80.87 -40.44 -24.74
N TYR A 2 -80.20 -39.34 -25.12
CA TYR A 2 -80.66 -38.31 -26.07
C TYR A 2 -79.42 -37.50 -26.49
N ARG A 3 -79.16 -37.50 -27.80
CA ARG A 3 -78.03 -36.86 -28.49
C ARG A 3 -78.47 -35.47 -28.97
N HIS A 4 -77.52 -34.53 -28.86
CA HIS A 4 -77.19 -33.37 -29.74
C HIS A 4 -78.26 -32.40 -30.26
N ILE A 5 -77.89 -31.11 -30.23
CA ILE A 5 -77.92 -30.06 -31.29
C ILE A 5 -78.14 -28.71 -30.58
N GLY A 6 -77.08 -27.94 -30.35
CA GLY A 6 -76.68 -26.77 -31.16
C GLY A 6 -76.68 -25.54 -30.23
N MET A 7 -76.02 -24.41 -30.41
CA MET A 7 -75.19 -23.82 -31.45
C MET A 7 -74.76 -22.46 -30.83
N ILE A 8 -73.45 -22.16 -30.76
CA ILE A 8 -72.82 -20.83 -30.85
C ILE A 8 -73.45 -19.66 -30.06
N LEU A 9 -72.76 -19.16 -29.02
CA LEU A 9 -72.67 -17.71 -28.78
C LEU A 9 -71.42 -17.31 -27.95
N ALA A 10 -70.63 -16.43 -28.57
CA ALA A 10 -69.69 -15.40 -28.10
C ALA A 10 -68.93 -15.58 -26.76
N PHE A 11 -67.59 -15.66 -26.75
CA PHE A 11 -66.64 -14.52 -26.80
C PHE A 11 -66.72 -13.61 -25.56
N LEU A 12 -65.76 -13.76 -24.64
CA LEU A 12 -65.11 -12.69 -23.84
C LEU A 12 -64.15 -13.40 -22.84
N LEU A 13 -62.90 -13.69 -23.20
CA LEU A 13 -61.75 -12.80 -22.99
C LEU A 13 -61.80 -12.06 -21.63
N PHE A 14 -61.20 -12.66 -20.61
CA PHE A 14 -60.26 -11.94 -19.76
C PHE A 14 -59.03 -12.81 -19.56
N ILE A 15 -58.14 -12.70 -20.55
CA ILE A 15 -56.72 -12.94 -20.39
C ILE A 15 -56.30 -11.98 -19.27
N GLN A 16 -56.03 -12.49 -18.06
CA GLN A 16 -55.14 -11.79 -17.14
C GLN A 16 -53.77 -11.80 -17.81
N SER A 17 -53.57 -10.79 -18.65
CA SER A 17 -52.30 -10.45 -19.26
C SER A 17 -51.37 -10.09 -18.12
N GLY A 18 -50.42 -10.99 -17.85
CA GLY A 18 -49.13 -10.60 -17.34
C GLY A 18 -48.51 -9.60 -18.30
N LEU A 19 -48.72 -8.33 -18.03
CA LEU A 19 -47.83 -7.25 -18.42
C LEU A 19 -47.55 -6.49 -17.13
N SER A 20 -46.54 -6.91 -16.40
CA SER A 20 -45.67 -5.91 -15.79
C SER A 20 -45.12 -5.11 -16.96
N ALA A 21 -45.79 -4.02 -17.29
CA ALA A 21 -45.21 -3.00 -18.15
C ALA A 21 -44.03 -2.46 -17.35
N ASN A 22 -42.85 -3.03 -17.59
CA ASN A 22 -41.61 -2.32 -17.33
C ASN A 22 -41.71 -1.05 -18.17
N ASP A 23 -42.02 0.07 -17.52
CA ASP A 23 -42.08 1.35 -18.20
C ASP A 23 -40.68 1.60 -18.75
N PRO A 24 -40.49 1.73 -20.08
CA PRO A 24 -39.15 1.85 -20.67
C PRO A 24 -38.37 3.05 -20.12
N ALA A 25 -39.06 4.07 -19.60
CA ALA A 25 -38.44 5.18 -18.87
C ALA A 25 -37.90 4.78 -17.48
N GLU A 26 -38.61 3.91 -16.77
CA GLU A 26 -38.21 3.38 -15.46
C GLU A 26 -37.07 2.36 -15.61
N GLN A 27 -37.11 1.54 -16.66
CA GLN A 27 -36.05 0.61 -17.02
C GLN A 27 -34.77 1.34 -17.47
N MET A 28 -34.88 2.39 -18.30
CA MET A 28 -33.74 3.23 -18.72
C MET A 28 -33.11 3.99 -17.54
N SER A 29 -33.92 4.49 -16.60
CA SER A 29 -33.42 5.12 -15.37
C SER A 29 -32.67 4.12 -14.48
N GLY A 30 -33.20 2.90 -14.35
CA GLY A 30 -32.53 1.80 -13.65
C GLY A 30 -31.21 1.39 -14.31
N ASP A 31 -31.17 1.29 -15.64
CA ASP A 31 -29.97 0.95 -16.40
C ASP A 31 -28.88 2.03 -16.27
N LEU A 32 -29.26 3.32 -16.31
CA LEU A 32 -28.34 4.44 -16.09
C LEU A 32 -27.79 4.46 -14.66
N LEU A 33 -28.62 4.21 -13.66
CA LEU A 33 -28.18 4.10 -12.26
C LEU A 33 -27.22 2.93 -12.06
N ASN A 34 -27.53 1.76 -12.64
CA ASN A 34 -26.67 0.59 -12.58
C ASN A 34 -25.32 0.84 -13.26
N ALA A 35 -25.29 1.48 -14.43
CA ALA A 35 -24.06 1.86 -15.12
C ALA A 35 -23.22 2.84 -14.29
N ALA A 36 -23.86 3.80 -13.60
CA ALA A 36 -23.18 4.72 -12.70
C ALA A 36 -22.58 3.96 -11.49
N VAL A 37 -23.34 3.07 -10.84
CA VAL A 37 -22.85 2.25 -9.72
C VAL A 37 -21.65 1.39 -10.13
N GLN A 38 -21.73 0.70 -11.27
CA GLN A 38 -20.60 -0.09 -11.78
C GLN A 38 -19.36 0.78 -12.04
N SER A 39 -19.55 1.99 -12.56
CA SER A 39 -18.45 2.93 -12.76
C SER A 39 -17.83 3.37 -11.44
N TYR A 40 -18.64 3.60 -10.39
CA TYR A 40 -18.17 3.90 -9.03
C TYR A 40 -17.42 2.72 -8.42
N GLU A 41 -17.91 1.49 -8.57
CA GLU A 41 -17.23 0.28 -8.09
C GLU A 41 -15.88 0.07 -8.78
N HIS A 42 -15.83 0.29 -10.10
CA HIS A 42 -14.57 0.23 -10.85
C HIS A 42 -13.59 1.29 -10.36
N LEU A 43 -14.04 2.53 -10.14
CA LEU A 43 -13.21 3.60 -9.60
C LEU A 43 -12.66 3.25 -8.21
N ALA A 44 -13.52 2.74 -7.31
CA ALA A 44 -13.11 2.31 -5.98
C ALA A 44 -12.05 1.19 -6.03
N THR A 45 -12.26 0.20 -6.91
CA THR A 45 -11.31 -0.90 -7.13
C THR A 45 -9.95 -0.38 -7.61
N ALA A 46 -9.95 0.51 -8.61
CA ALA A 46 -8.72 1.11 -9.14
C ALA A 46 -7.94 1.87 -8.05
N ILE A 47 -8.63 2.63 -7.18
CA ILE A 47 -7.99 3.34 -6.07
C ILE A 47 -7.34 2.36 -5.08
N ILE A 48 -8.02 1.27 -4.74
CA ILE A 48 -7.48 0.23 -3.85
C ILE A 48 -6.22 -0.41 -4.45
N GLU A 49 -6.22 -0.73 -5.75
CA GLU A 49 -5.05 -1.32 -6.40
C GLU A 49 -3.87 -0.36 -6.52
N VAL A 50 -4.13 0.92 -6.79
CA VAL A 50 -3.10 1.96 -6.78
C VAL A 50 -2.45 2.06 -5.41
N ARG A 51 -3.25 2.03 -4.32
CA ARG A 51 -2.72 2.02 -2.95
C ARG A 51 -1.82 0.81 -2.70
N LYS A 52 -2.28 -0.42 -3.01
CA LYS A 52 -1.44 -1.62 -2.87
C LYS A 52 -0.12 -1.53 -3.64
N THR A 53 -0.17 -0.91 -4.83
CA THR A 53 1.03 -0.68 -5.65
C THR A 53 1.99 0.28 -4.96
N GLU A 54 1.47 1.37 -4.37
CA GLU A 54 2.26 2.32 -3.59
C GLU A 54 2.97 1.62 -2.42
N ASP A 55 2.28 0.79 -1.65
CA ASP A 55 2.84 0.03 -0.52
C ASP A 55 4.01 -0.84 -0.98
N SER A 56 3.82 -1.55 -2.09
CA SER A 56 4.85 -2.42 -2.67
C SER A 56 6.07 -1.62 -3.11
N VAL A 57 5.87 -0.43 -3.71
CA VAL A 57 6.96 0.44 -4.13
C VAL A 57 7.73 0.96 -2.92
N VAL A 58 7.04 1.49 -1.91
CA VAL A 58 7.67 1.99 -0.68
C VAL A 58 8.46 0.87 0.00
N LEU A 59 7.84 -0.29 0.23
CA LEU A 59 8.51 -1.42 0.86
C LEU A 59 9.74 -1.89 0.07
N SER A 60 9.69 -1.84 -1.27
CA SER A 60 10.84 -2.18 -2.12
C SER A 60 12.02 -1.21 -1.94
N ILE A 61 11.74 0.10 -1.81
CA ILE A 61 12.75 1.14 -1.57
C ILE A 61 13.38 0.96 -0.18
N LEU A 62 12.55 0.78 0.85
CA LEU A 62 13.04 0.52 2.22
C LEU A 62 13.89 -0.74 2.26
N SER A 63 13.44 -1.80 1.60
CA SER A 63 14.19 -3.07 1.51
C SER A 63 15.52 -2.90 0.77
N ALA A 64 15.59 -2.03 -0.25
CA ALA A 64 16.83 -1.76 -0.97
C ALA A 64 17.87 -1.08 -0.07
N HIS A 65 17.49 -0.01 0.65
CA HIS A 65 18.36 0.67 1.61
C HIS A 65 18.81 -0.26 2.74
N HIS A 66 17.90 -1.07 3.29
CA HIS A 66 18.26 -2.06 4.31
C HIS A 66 19.29 -3.08 3.78
N ARG A 67 19.09 -3.62 2.57
CA ARG A 67 20.05 -4.56 1.95
C ARG A 67 21.40 -3.91 1.69
N ALA A 68 21.43 -2.67 1.21
CA ALA A 68 22.66 -1.93 0.99
C ALA A 68 23.43 -1.71 2.31
N ALA A 69 22.74 -1.27 3.36
CA ALA A 69 23.33 -1.13 4.70
C ALA A 69 23.92 -2.45 5.22
N GLN A 70 23.19 -3.56 5.09
CA GLN A 70 23.68 -4.89 5.49
C GLN A 70 24.92 -5.32 4.70
N ALA A 71 24.96 -5.05 3.38
CA ALA A 71 26.12 -5.35 2.55
C ALA A 71 27.37 -4.56 2.99
N HIS A 72 27.20 -3.28 3.31
CA HIS A 72 28.27 -2.44 3.85
C HIS A 72 28.75 -2.93 5.23
N LEU A 73 27.84 -3.27 6.15
CA LEU A 73 28.21 -3.84 7.45
C LEU A 73 28.98 -5.15 7.29
N HIS A 74 28.57 -6.03 6.38
CA HIS A 74 29.30 -7.26 6.07
C HIS A 74 30.71 -6.98 5.52
N ALA A 75 30.85 -6.01 4.60
CA ALA A 75 32.16 -5.61 4.07
C ALA A 75 33.07 -4.99 5.16
N ALA A 76 32.52 -4.20 6.07
CA ALA A 76 33.24 -3.63 7.19
C ALA A 76 33.73 -4.71 8.18
N ALA A 77 32.87 -5.70 8.50
CA ALA A 77 33.24 -6.82 9.37
C ALA A 77 34.36 -7.70 8.77
N ALA A 78 34.47 -7.76 7.43
CA ALA A 78 35.57 -8.40 6.73
C ALA A 78 36.87 -7.56 6.69
N GLY A 79 36.88 -6.36 7.28
CA GLY A 79 38.05 -5.48 7.35
C GLY A 79 38.33 -4.65 6.09
N LYS A 80 37.51 -4.77 5.03
CA LYS A 80 37.70 -4.01 3.79
C LYS A 80 37.21 -2.57 3.98
N HIS A 81 38.11 -1.59 4.00
CA HIS A 81 37.77 -0.17 4.15
C HIS A 81 36.72 0.07 5.24
N ALA A 82 36.93 -0.52 6.43
CA ALA A 82 35.90 -0.64 7.46
C ALA A 82 35.22 0.69 7.81
N GLY A 83 36.00 1.77 8.00
CA GLY A 83 35.45 3.11 8.27
C GLY A 83 34.51 3.61 7.18
N GLN A 84 34.92 3.53 5.90
CA GLN A 84 34.11 3.97 4.76
C GLN A 84 32.83 3.16 4.62
N ASN A 85 32.90 1.84 4.83
CA ASN A 85 31.72 0.99 4.79
C ASN A 85 30.77 1.26 5.96
N LEU A 86 31.27 1.55 7.17
CA LEU A 86 30.41 1.92 8.30
C LEU A 86 29.72 3.27 8.09
N GLU A 87 30.41 4.23 7.49
CA GLU A 87 29.82 5.52 7.11
C GLU A 87 28.73 5.33 6.04
N ALA A 88 29.02 4.57 4.98
CA ALA A 88 28.05 4.25 3.93
C ALA A 88 26.83 3.49 4.50
N ALA A 89 27.04 2.54 5.42
CA ALA A 89 25.94 1.85 6.09
C ALA A 89 25.07 2.83 6.90
N ALA A 90 25.68 3.77 7.63
CA ALA A 90 24.94 4.77 8.40
C ALA A 90 24.13 5.72 7.50
N GLU A 91 24.66 6.08 6.33
CA GLU A 91 23.95 6.88 5.33
C GLU A 91 22.72 6.13 4.78
N GLU A 92 22.89 4.86 4.39
CA GLU A 92 21.77 4.02 3.92
C GLU A 92 20.68 3.84 4.98
N ILE A 93 21.05 3.69 6.25
CA ILE A 93 20.08 3.62 7.36
C ILE A 93 19.38 4.97 7.56
N THR A 94 20.08 6.08 7.32
CA THR A 94 19.47 7.42 7.37
C THR A 94 18.49 7.61 6.22
N HIS A 95 18.79 7.13 5.02
CA HIS A 95 17.82 7.09 3.92
C HIS A 95 16.64 6.19 4.26
N LEU A 96 16.87 5.01 4.82
CA LEU A 96 15.82 4.12 5.31
C LEU A 96 14.90 4.82 6.33
N ALA A 97 15.46 5.47 7.34
CA ALA A 97 14.70 6.17 8.39
C ALA A 97 13.90 7.38 7.87
N ASN A 98 14.31 7.95 6.74
CA ASN A 98 13.60 9.01 6.06
C ASN A 98 12.74 8.50 4.88
N GLU A 99 12.62 7.18 4.76
CA GLU A 99 11.87 6.47 3.73
C GLU A 99 12.28 6.83 2.30
N GLY A 100 13.58 6.83 2.09
CA GLY A 100 14.22 7.10 0.81
C GLY A 100 15.04 8.38 0.82
N ASP A 101 15.71 8.57 -0.31
CA ASP A 101 16.48 9.77 -0.60
C ASP A 101 15.59 10.96 -0.98
N LYS A 102 16.21 12.09 -1.33
CA LYS A 102 15.51 13.31 -1.76
C LYS A 102 14.60 13.09 -2.98
N ARG A 103 14.90 12.14 -3.86
CA ARG A 103 14.10 11.86 -5.07
C ARG A 103 12.81 11.17 -4.68
N VAL A 104 12.88 10.17 -3.81
CA VAL A 104 11.71 9.47 -3.27
C VAL A 104 10.82 10.45 -2.49
N GLN A 105 11.42 11.31 -1.67
CA GLN A 105 10.69 12.35 -0.95
C GLN A 105 9.95 13.32 -1.90
N ALA A 106 10.56 13.72 -3.01
CA ALA A 106 9.93 14.58 -4.00
C ALA A 106 8.72 13.92 -4.69
N VAL A 107 8.79 12.61 -4.97
CA VAL A 107 7.66 11.85 -5.52
C VAL A 107 6.51 11.81 -4.51
N ARG A 108 6.79 11.50 -3.24
CA ARG A 108 5.78 11.47 -2.18
C ARG A 108 5.11 12.82 -1.97
N GLN A 109 5.88 13.92 -2.04
CA GLN A 109 5.32 15.26 -1.96
C GLN A 109 4.35 15.55 -3.11
N ARG A 110 4.60 15.02 -4.32
CA ARG A 110 3.68 15.13 -5.45
C ARG A 110 2.41 14.31 -5.24
N LEU A 111 2.54 13.09 -4.72
CA LEU A 111 1.39 12.25 -4.36
C LEU A 111 0.54 12.95 -3.29
N LYS A 112 1.17 13.58 -2.28
CA LYS A 112 0.49 14.37 -1.23
C LYS A 112 -0.33 15.50 -1.80
N LYS A 113 0.25 16.27 -2.71
CA LYS A 113 -0.44 17.35 -3.40
C LYS A 113 -1.63 16.86 -4.24
N ALA A 114 -1.59 15.61 -4.71
CA ALA A 114 -2.68 14.98 -5.45
C ALA A 114 -3.74 14.31 -4.55
N GLY A 115 -3.60 14.37 -3.22
CA GLY A 115 -4.57 13.83 -2.26
C GLY A 115 -4.47 12.32 -2.01
N HIS A 116 -3.39 11.66 -2.45
CA HIS A 116 -3.22 10.20 -2.33
C HIS A 116 -2.57 9.76 -1.01
N THR A 117 -3.09 10.09 0.17
CA THR A 117 -2.37 9.77 1.42
C THR A 117 -2.41 8.28 1.76
N HIS A 118 -1.29 7.72 2.23
CA HIS A 118 -1.17 6.30 2.58
C HIS A 118 -1.78 5.97 3.96
N ASN A 119 -1.95 6.96 4.84
CA ASN A 119 -2.57 6.76 6.16
C ASN A 119 -3.71 7.77 6.38
N SER A 120 -4.82 7.31 6.95
CA SER A 120 -6.00 8.12 7.27
C SER A 120 -6.11 8.49 8.75
N ASP A 121 -5.23 7.96 9.61
CA ASP A 121 -5.21 8.28 11.03
C ASP A 121 -4.48 9.59 11.29
N ALA A 122 -5.26 10.61 11.67
CA ALA A 122 -4.79 11.95 11.99
C ALA A 122 -3.84 12.02 13.19
N ASP A 123 -3.79 10.99 14.03
CA ASP A 123 -3.18 11.07 15.37
C ASP A 123 -1.79 10.43 15.50
N THR A 124 -1.33 9.60 14.55
CA THR A 124 -0.11 8.79 14.79
C THR A 124 0.93 8.77 13.67
N LYS A 125 0.61 9.18 12.44
CA LYS A 125 1.60 9.27 11.36
C LYS A 125 1.38 10.54 10.55
N GLU A 126 2.43 11.36 10.39
CA GLU A 126 2.38 12.40 9.35
C GLU A 126 2.13 11.71 8.00
N ASP A 127 1.23 12.29 7.21
CA ASP A 127 0.79 11.73 5.94
C ASP A 127 1.96 11.12 5.16
N TYR A 128 1.79 9.88 4.72
CA TYR A 128 2.73 9.03 3.97
C TYR A 128 3.78 8.24 4.73
N LEU A 129 4.01 8.45 6.02
CA LEU A 129 5.07 7.71 6.71
C LEU A 129 4.65 6.23 6.94
N TYR A 130 5.36 5.31 6.29
CA TYR A 130 5.31 3.87 6.58
C TYR A 130 5.89 3.59 7.98
N ILE A 131 7.05 4.20 8.25
CA ILE A 131 7.84 4.22 9.47
C ILE A 131 7.35 5.36 10.37
N ASN A 132 6.80 5.04 11.54
CA ASN A 132 6.34 6.08 12.45
C ASN A 132 7.52 6.82 13.14
N SER A 133 7.21 7.86 13.91
CA SER A 133 8.21 8.65 14.65
C SER A 133 9.08 7.84 15.62
N LYS A 134 8.53 6.79 16.23
CA LYS A 134 9.23 5.91 17.17
C LYS A 134 10.23 5.01 16.43
N GLU A 135 9.83 4.33 15.36
CA GLU A 135 10.75 3.48 14.60
C GLU A 135 11.78 4.32 13.83
N LYS A 136 11.41 5.51 13.34
CA LYS A 136 12.37 6.46 12.77
C LYS A 136 13.48 6.81 13.75
N LYS A 137 13.13 7.12 15.01
CA LYS A 137 14.13 7.39 16.07
C LYS A 137 15.03 6.18 16.33
N ALA A 138 14.47 4.96 16.33
CA ALA A 138 15.25 3.73 16.52
C ALA A 138 16.26 3.53 15.37
N LEU A 139 15.82 3.69 14.12
CA LEU A 139 16.69 3.57 12.94
C LEU A 139 17.81 4.63 12.94
N LEU A 140 17.49 5.89 13.27
CA LEU A 140 18.51 6.95 13.38
C LEU A 140 19.49 6.70 14.53
N ALA A 141 19.03 6.10 15.64
CA ALA A 141 19.92 5.68 16.72
C ALA A 141 20.86 4.55 16.25
N SER A 142 20.36 3.57 15.49
CA SER A 142 21.17 2.52 14.87
C SER A 142 22.20 3.10 13.89
N ALA A 143 21.81 4.06 13.03
CA ALA A 143 22.74 4.76 12.14
C ALA A 143 23.87 5.45 12.92
N LYS A 144 23.52 6.18 13.99
CA LYS A 144 24.50 6.86 14.85
C LYS A 144 25.45 5.87 15.53
N ALA A 145 24.92 4.77 16.07
CA ALA A 145 25.73 3.75 16.73
C ALA A 145 26.73 3.11 15.75
N ILE A 146 26.30 2.82 14.53
CA ILE A 146 27.16 2.27 13.47
C ILE A 146 28.25 3.27 13.07
N ALA A 147 27.90 4.55 12.87
CA ALA A 147 28.87 5.58 12.56
C ALA A 147 29.93 5.76 13.67
N GLN A 148 29.52 5.60 14.94
CA GLN A 148 30.42 5.70 16.10
C GLN A 148 31.42 4.56 16.22
N LEU A 149 31.20 3.41 15.57
CA LEU A 149 32.19 2.33 15.53
C LEU A 149 33.47 2.80 14.79
N GLY A 150 33.31 3.62 13.75
CA GLY A 150 34.42 4.17 12.96
C GLY A 150 35.41 3.10 12.50
N GLU A 151 36.68 3.47 12.34
CA GLU A 151 37.73 2.51 11.93
C GLU A 151 38.06 1.44 13.00
N LYS A 152 37.56 1.60 14.23
CA LYS A 152 37.89 0.74 15.38
C LYS A 152 36.83 -0.32 15.69
N GLY A 153 35.74 -0.36 14.92
CA GLY A 153 34.67 -1.34 15.13
C GLY A 153 35.20 -2.77 14.97
N THR A 154 35.04 -3.60 16.00
CA THR A 154 35.39 -5.02 15.87
C THR A 154 34.32 -5.76 15.07
N PRO A 155 34.66 -6.88 14.39
CA PRO A 155 33.67 -7.69 13.68
C PRO A 155 32.46 -8.07 14.56
N GLU A 156 32.65 -8.34 15.85
CA GLU A 156 31.57 -8.69 16.78
C GLU A 156 30.63 -7.52 17.01
N GLN A 157 31.17 -6.31 17.19
CA GLN A 157 30.38 -5.08 17.36
C GLN A 157 29.58 -4.79 16.09
N ILE A 158 30.19 -4.96 14.92
CA ILE A 158 29.54 -4.76 13.61
C ILE A 158 28.41 -5.78 13.41
N HIS A 159 28.64 -7.07 13.71
CA HIS A 159 27.60 -8.09 13.65
C HIS A 159 26.45 -7.82 14.63
N SER A 160 26.75 -7.34 15.85
CA SER A 160 25.73 -6.95 16.81
C SER A 160 24.88 -5.79 16.27
N ALA A 161 25.53 -4.77 15.70
CA ALA A 161 24.84 -3.64 15.10
C ALA A 161 23.95 -4.06 13.90
N ALA A 162 24.44 -4.97 13.06
CA ALA A 162 23.68 -5.53 11.94
C ALA A 162 22.41 -6.28 12.39
N LYS A 163 22.49 -7.03 13.50
CA LYS A 163 21.33 -7.70 14.11
C LYS A 163 20.31 -6.71 14.67
N THR A 164 20.78 -5.66 15.36
CA THR A 164 19.90 -4.60 15.86
C THR A 164 19.19 -3.90 14.71
N LEU A 165 19.91 -3.52 13.65
CA LEU A 165 19.33 -2.91 12.46
C LEU A 165 18.25 -3.80 11.84
N ALA A 166 18.49 -5.11 11.69
CA ALA A 166 17.51 -6.02 11.13
C ALA A 166 16.23 -6.11 11.98
N ALA A 167 16.38 -6.07 13.32
CA ALA A 167 15.25 -6.06 14.24
C ALA A 167 14.46 -4.74 14.17
N ASP A 168 15.16 -3.61 14.10
CA ASP A 168 14.53 -2.28 13.97
C ASP A 168 13.82 -2.14 12.63
N PHE A 169 14.44 -2.59 11.53
CA PHE A 169 13.81 -2.63 10.21
C PHE A 169 12.53 -3.46 10.23
N LYS A 170 12.57 -4.68 10.79
CA LYS A 170 11.39 -5.54 10.90
C LYS A 170 10.24 -4.84 11.62
N LYS A 171 10.51 -4.16 12.73
CA LYS A 171 9.51 -3.39 13.47
C LYS A 171 8.96 -2.24 12.61
N ALA A 172 9.85 -1.51 11.93
CA ALA A 172 9.51 -0.36 11.09
C ALA A 172 8.63 -0.72 9.89
N VAL A 173 8.67 -1.97 9.41
CA VAL A 173 7.92 -2.41 8.23
C VAL A 173 6.76 -3.36 8.52
N THR A 174 6.48 -3.65 9.79
CA THR A 174 5.32 -4.45 10.17
C THR A 174 4.16 -3.52 10.50
N PRO A 175 2.97 -3.68 9.90
CA PRO A 175 1.77 -2.93 10.31
C PRO A 175 1.44 -3.20 11.78
N GLU A 176 1.00 -2.17 12.52
CA GLU A 176 0.45 -2.36 13.88
C GLU A 176 -0.91 -3.04 13.85
#